data_AF-A0AAD6V264-F1
#
_entry.id   AF-A0AAD6V264-F1
#
_cell.length_a   1.000
_cell.length_b   1.000
_cell.length_c   1.000
_cell.angle_alpha   90.00
_cell.angle_beta   90.00
_cell.angle_gamma   90.00
#
_symmetry.space_group_name_H-M   'P 1'
#
loop_
_entity.id
_entity.type
_entity.pdbx_description
1 polymer ?
#
loop_
_entity_poly.entity_id
_entity_poly.type
_entity_poly.pdbx_seq_one_letter_code
_entity_poly.pdbx_strand_id
1 'polypeptide(L)' 'MACLFCRARKIGCIRPPENEPDQTCNQCLRRKLTCGYPTESRRGYHTRTTNS' A
#
# COMPACT_ATOMS: atom_id res chain seq x y z
N MET A 1 0.24 -5.52 -0.43
CA MET A 1 0.51 -4.14 -0.88
C MET A 1 0.59 -3.23 0.34
N ALA A 2 1.69 -2.50 0.56
CA ALA A 2 1.77 -1.55 1.68
C ALA A 2 0.96 -0.27 1.39
N CYS A 3 0.38 0.32 2.44
CA CYS A 3 -0.32 1.61 2.37
C CYS A 3 0.64 2.77 2.05
N LEU A 4 0.10 3.91 1.62
CA LEU A 4 0.87 5.08 1.21
C LEU A 4 1.81 5.59 2.31
N PHE A 5 1.33 5.65 3.55
CA PHE A 5 2.15 6.05 4.71
C PHE A 5 3.35 5.11 4.93
N CYS A 6 3.10 3.80 4.98
CA CYS A 6 4.15 2.82 5.24
C CYS A 6 5.17 2.76 4.09
N ARG A 7 4.72 2.98 2.84
CA ARG A 7 5.62 3.13 1.68
C ARG A 7 6.54 4.34 1.84
N ALA A 8 5.99 5.52 2.12
CA ALA A 8 6.75 6.75 2.26
C ALA A 8 7.79 6.67 3.39
N ARG A 9 7.42 6.01 4.49
CA ARG A 9 8.31 5.80 5.65
C ARG A 9 9.23 4.59 5.53
N LYS A 10 9.08 3.77 4.49
CA LYS A 10 9.83 2.52 4.28
C LYS A 10 9.78 1.57 5.50
N ILE A 11 8.60 1.42 6.09
CA ILE A 11 8.35 0.56 7.25
C ILE A 11 7.43 -0.61 6.89
N GLY A 12 7.41 -1.64 7.74
CA GLY A 12 6.48 -2.76 7.62
C GLY A 12 5.01 -2.32 7.68
N CYS A 13 4.21 -2.78 6.72
CA CYS A 13 2.76 -2.52 6.66
C CYS A 13 2.01 -3.83 6.92
N ILE A 14 1.43 -3.96 8.13
CA ILE A 14 0.65 -5.13 8.54
C ILE A 14 -0.82 -4.81 8.34
N ARG A 15 -1.43 -5.45 7.33
CA ARG A 15 -2.86 -5.34 7.03
C ARG A 15 -3.69 -6.19 8.00
N PRO A 16 -4.91 -5.76 8.34
CA PRO A 16 -5.88 -6.61 9.02
C PRO A 16 -6.37 -7.74 8.08
N PRO A 17 -7.11 -8.74 8.61
CA PRO A 17 -7.75 -9.78 7.81
C PRO A 17 -8.70 -9.20 6.75
N GLU A 18 -8.91 -9.92 5.65
CA GLU A 18 -9.78 -9.45 4.55
C GLU A 18 -11.26 -9.32 4.93
N ASN A 19 -11.68 -10.05 5.96
CA ASN A 19 -13.05 -10.00 6.48
C ASN A 19 -13.32 -8.78 7.37
N GLU A 20 -12.29 -8.01 7.73
CA GLU A 20 -12.48 -6.79 8.52
C GLU A 20 -12.99 -5.65 7.63
N PRO A 21 -14.09 -4.98 8.02
CA PRO A 21 -14.59 -3.84 7.26
C PRO A 21 -13.61 -2.65 7.29
N ASP A 22 -12.87 -2.49 8.40
CA ASP A 22 -11.79 -1.51 8.50
C ASP A 22 -10.46 -2.13 8.07
N GLN A 23 -9.99 -1.72 6.89
CA GLN A 23 -8.73 -2.18 6.32
C GLN A 23 -7.49 -1.40 6.81
N THR A 24 -7.64 -0.58 7.86
CA THR A 24 -6.55 0.22 8.45
C THR A 24 -5.41 -0.66 8.95
N CYS A 25 -4.18 -0.42 8.44
CA CYS A 25 -3.00 -1.16 8.92
C CYS A 25 -2.66 -0.80 10.38
N ASN A 26 -2.03 -1.74 11.09
CA ASN A 26 -1.67 -1.56 12.51
C ASN A 26 -0.83 -0.29 12.78
N GLN A 27 0.03 0.11 11.84
CA GLN A 27 0.85 1.32 11.97
C GLN A 27 0.04 2.62 11.90
N CYS A 28 -0.98 2.65 11.04
CA CYS A 28 -1.90 3.77 10.90
C CYS A 28 -2.89 3.81 12.06
N LEU A 29 -3.41 2.64 12.48
CA LEU A 29 -4.33 2.51 13.61
C LEU A 29 -3.73 3.08 14.90
N ARG A 30 -2.51 2.64 15.26
CA ARG A 30 -1.79 3.13 16.46
C ARG A 30 -1.51 4.63 16.44
N ARG A 31 -1.37 5.22 15.24
CA ARG A 31 -1.07 6.64 15.05
C ARG A 31 -2.32 7.48 14.78
N LYS A 32 -3.50 6.86 14.70
CA LYS A 32 -4.77 7.50 14.33
C LYS A 32 -4.67 8.28 13.00
N LEU A 33 -3.97 7.70 12.03
CA LEU A 33 -3.80 8.28 10.69
C LEU A 33 -4.71 7.59 9.68
N THR A 34 -5.22 8.34 8.71
CA THR A 34 -5.98 7.79 7.57
C THR A 34 -5.12 6.78 6.79
N CYS A 35 -5.63 5.56 6.61
CA CYS A 35 -4.91 4.48 5.94
C CYS A 35 -5.37 4.31 4.48
N GLY A 36 -4.67 4.95 3.55
CA GLY A 36 -4.91 4.77 2.11
C GLY A 36 -4.00 3.70 1.50
N TYR A 37 -4.58 2.69 0.87
CA TYR A 37 -3.85 1.80 -0.03
C TYR A 37 -3.90 2.35 -1.46
N PRO A 38 -2.81 2.23 -2.24
CA PRO A 38 -2.88 2.58 -3.64
C PRO A 38 -3.85 1.65 -4.39
N THR A 39 -4.64 2.21 -5.29
CA THR A 39 -5.59 1.47 -6.15
C THR A 39 -4.89 0.82 -7.34
N GLU A 40 -3.80 1.42 -7.82
CA GLU A 40 -3.00 0.90 -8.92
C GLU A 40 -1.66 0.33 -8.43
N SER A 41 -1.39 -0.91 -8.82
CA SER A 41 -0.06 -1.48 -8.73
C SER A 41 0.71 -1.14 -10.00
N ARG A 42 1.64 -0.17 -9.94
CA ARG A 42 2.61 0.07 -11.04
C ARG A 42 3.62 -1.09 -11.23
N ARG A 43 3.47 -2.21 -10.53
CA ARG A 43 4.28 -3.42 -10.82
C ARG A 43 3.81 -3.98 -12.16
N GLY A 44 4.71 -4.00 -13.15
CA GLY A 44 4.46 -4.59 -14.47
C GLY A 44 4.55 -3.60 -15.63
N TYR A 45 4.59 -2.29 -15.39
CA TYR A 45 4.74 -1.30 -16.47
C TYR A 45 6.22 -1.10 -16.87
N HIS A 46 6.91 -2.20 -17.16
CA HIS A 46 8.07 -2.16 -18.06
C HIS A 46 7.51 -2.34 -19.47
N THR A 47 6.94 -1.28 -20.05
CA THR A 47 6.85 -1.22 -21.51
C THR A 47 8.29 -1.25 -22.02
N ARG A 48 8.73 -2.41 -22.53
CA ARG A 48 9.90 -2.49 -23.42
C ARG A 48 9.58 -1.61 -24.61
N THR A 49 10.01 -0.35 -24.58
CA THR A 49 10.16 0.43 -25.82
C THR A 49 11.33 -0.22 -26.56
N THR A 50 11.05 -1.28 -27.30
CA THR A 50 11.89 -1.66 -28.43
C THR A 50 11.74 -0.54 -29.45
N ASN A 51 12.71 0.37 -29.51
CA ASN A 51 12.90 1.19 -30.69
C ASN A 51 13.18 0.22 -31.85
N SER A 52 12.21 0.08 -32.74
CA SER A 52 12.36 -0.50 -34.07
C SER A 52 12.49 0.62 -35.09
#